data_AF-A0A0R2CRI1-F1
#
_entry.id   AF-A0A0R2CRI1-F1
#
_cell.length_a   1.000
_cell.length_b   1.000
_cell.length_c   1.000
_cell.angle_alpha   90.00
_cell.angle_beta   90.00
_cell.angle_gamma   90.00
#
_symmetry.space_group_name_H-M   'P 1'
#
loop_
_entity.id
_entity.type
_entity.pdbx_description
1 polymer ?
#
loop_
_entity_poly.entity_id
_entity_poly.type
_entity_poly.pdbx_seq_one_letter_code
_entity_poly.pdbx_strand_id
1 'polypeptide(L)'
;MTKLLIIGAKGSLQQAVAANVLAELEAEITLFDQNLNLEDVTNEMREKVVTGEISDEPLLASAMREQDIVFLAVNGNNQAVETIINQMKQAKVERLILVLPREISNEVAINDTVENSGLNYTILRPDWLPLDVASPEEVRHQIAQIATRIVQDPQNYQTESMEIN
;
A
#
# COMPACT_ATOMS: atom_id res chain seq x y z
N MET A 1 -0.71 7.95 -16.93
CA MET A 1 -1.18 8.22 -15.57
C MET A 1 -0.80 7.02 -14.74
N THR A 2 -0.18 7.23 -13.58
CA THR A 2 0.22 6.13 -12.69
C THR A 2 -1.03 5.49 -12.10
N LYS A 3 -1.08 4.15 -12.08
CA LYS A 3 -2.15 3.36 -11.46
C LYS A 3 -1.65 2.77 -10.13
N LEU A 4 -2.27 3.21 -9.04
CA LEU A 4 -1.94 2.80 -7.68
C LEU A 4 -3.02 1.87 -7.11
N LEU A 5 -2.63 0.67 -6.68
CA LEU A 5 -3.49 -0.19 -5.88
C LEU A 5 -3.21 0.03 -4.39
N ILE A 6 -4.24 0.35 -3.61
CA ILE A 6 -4.18 0.49 -2.16
C ILE A 6 -4.93 -0.68 -1.52
N ILE A 7 -4.21 -1.51 -0.78
CA ILE A 7 -4.77 -2.69 -0.08
C ILE A 7 -5.05 -2.33 1.39
N GLY A 8 -6.21 -2.74 1.89
CA GLY A 8 -6.72 -2.33 3.20
C GLY A 8 -7.19 -0.88 3.18
N ALA A 9 -7.81 -0.47 2.07
CA ALA A 9 -8.20 0.90 1.77
C ALA A 9 -9.08 1.60 2.83
N LYS A 10 -9.69 0.87 3.77
CA LYS A 10 -10.42 1.47 4.91
C LYS A 10 -9.53 1.97 6.05
N GLY A 11 -8.26 1.59 6.06
CA GLY A 11 -7.32 2.11 7.06
C GLY A 11 -7.14 3.62 6.90
N SER A 12 -7.07 4.35 8.01
CA SER A 12 -6.92 5.80 7.97
C SER A 12 -5.61 6.26 7.32
N LEU A 13 -4.55 5.45 7.43
CA LEU A 13 -3.29 5.70 6.73
C LEU A 13 -3.45 5.56 5.21
N GLN A 14 -4.11 4.49 4.76
CA GLN A 14 -4.44 4.25 3.36
C GLN A 14 -5.30 5.38 2.79
N GLN A 15 -6.31 5.82 3.53
CA GLN A 15 -7.16 6.97 3.15
C GLN A 15 -6.35 8.26 3.06
N ALA A 16 -5.42 8.51 3.98
CA ALA A 16 -4.55 9.68 3.93
C ALA A 16 -3.64 9.66 2.68
N VAL A 17 -3.08 8.50 2.34
CA VAL A 17 -2.28 8.31 1.13
C VAL A 17 -3.12 8.54 -0.12
N ALA A 18 -4.33 7.95 -0.20
CA ALA A 18 -5.24 8.14 -1.32
C ALA A 18 -5.60 9.61 -1.53
N ALA A 19 -5.99 10.31 -0.45
CA ALA A 19 -6.33 11.72 -0.48
C ALA A 19 -5.16 12.59 -0.96
N ASN A 20 -3.93 12.32 -0.48
CA ASN A 20 -2.76 13.10 -0.87
C ASN A 20 -2.39 12.89 -2.33
N VAL A 21 -2.42 11.63 -2.81
CA VAL A 21 -2.18 11.29 -4.22
C VAL A 21 -3.22 11.95 -5.13
N LEU A 22 -4.51 11.90 -4.78
CA LEU A 22 -5.56 12.53 -5.57
C LEU A 22 -5.45 14.06 -5.58
N ALA A 23 -4.99 14.68 -4.50
CA ALA A 23 -4.82 16.12 -4.40
C ALA A 23 -3.64 16.64 -5.24
N GLU A 24 -2.54 15.89 -5.28
CA GLU A 24 -1.28 16.37 -5.87
C GLU A 24 -1.02 15.85 -7.30
N LEU A 25 -1.59 14.70 -7.68
CA LEU A 25 -1.23 14.00 -8.91
C LEU A 25 -2.44 13.68 -9.80
N GLU A 26 -2.18 13.54 -11.09
CA GLU A 26 -3.10 12.90 -12.05
C GLU A 26 -2.86 11.38 -12.09
N ALA A 27 -3.15 10.72 -10.96
CA ALA A 27 -3.09 9.27 -10.82
C ALA A 27 -4.49 8.65 -10.70
N GLU A 28 -4.59 7.38 -11.06
CA GLU A 28 -5.77 6.54 -10.81
C GLU A 28 -5.50 5.64 -9.59
N ILE A 29 -6.50 5.48 -8.73
CA ILE A 29 -6.40 4.67 -7.52
C ILE A 29 -7.42 3.52 -7.59
N THR A 30 -6.95 2.30 -7.37
CA THR A 30 -7.81 1.15 -7.08
C THR A 30 -7.78 0.90 -5.57
N LEU A 31 -8.95 1.02 -4.93
CA LEU A 31 -9.15 0.74 -3.52
C LEU A 31 -9.57 -0.73 -3.36
N PHE A 32 -8.79 -1.51 -2.59
CA PHE A 32 -9.09 -2.91 -2.30
C PHE A 32 -9.23 -3.13 -0.79
N ASP A 33 -10.41 -3.51 -0.33
CA ASP A 33 -10.69 -3.86 1.06
C ASP A 33 -12.00 -4.67 1.16
N GLN A 34 -12.08 -5.55 2.15
CA GLN A 34 -13.20 -6.46 2.38
C GLN A 34 -14.55 -5.76 2.63
N ASN A 35 -14.54 -4.52 3.12
CA ASN A 35 -15.74 -3.84 3.60
C ASN A 35 -16.06 -2.54 2.85
N LEU A 36 -15.54 -2.32 1.64
CA LEU A 36 -15.78 -1.07 0.88
C LEU A 36 -17.24 -0.89 0.45
N ASN A 37 -17.71 0.35 0.59
CA ASN A 37 -18.98 0.86 0.12
C ASN A 37 -18.76 2.00 -0.88
N LEU A 38 -19.79 2.35 -1.65
CA LEU A 38 -19.71 3.48 -2.60
C LEU A 38 -19.37 4.82 -1.95
N GLU A 39 -19.73 5.00 -0.68
CA GLU A 39 -19.41 6.21 0.09
C GLU A 39 -17.91 6.35 0.41
N ASP A 40 -17.14 5.26 0.29
CA ASP A 40 -15.67 5.30 0.46
C ASP A 40 -14.96 5.91 -0.77
N VAL A 41 -15.69 6.13 -1.89
CA VAL A 41 -15.18 6.79 -3.10
C VAL A 41 -15.28 8.30 -2.95
N THR A 42 -14.15 8.99 -3.02
CA THR A 42 -14.05 10.45 -2.94
C THR A 42 -13.95 11.11 -4.32
N ASN A 43 -13.53 10.36 -5.34
CA ASN A 43 -13.38 10.82 -6.72
C ASN A 43 -13.76 9.72 -7.72
N GLU A 44 -15.03 9.68 -8.14
CA GLU A 44 -15.58 8.66 -9.04
C GLU A 44 -14.88 8.57 -10.42
N MET A 45 -14.16 9.61 -10.84
CA MET A 45 -13.44 9.61 -12.11
C MET A 45 -12.05 8.95 -12.03
N ARG A 46 -11.46 8.90 -10.83
CA ARG A 46 -10.08 8.45 -10.62
C ARG A 46 -9.94 7.33 -9.61
N GLU A 47 -11.01 6.98 -8.92
CA GLU A 47 -11.04 5.88 -7.96
C GLU A 47 -11.91 4.74 -8.45
N LYS A 48 -11.42 3.52 -8.28
CA LYS A 48 -12.15 2.28 -8.52
C LYS A 48 -12.18 1.46 -7.24
N VAL A 49 -13.34 0.88 -6.93
CA VAL A 49 -13.51 0.00 -5.77
C VAL A 49 -13.47 -1.47 -6.21
N VAL A 50 -12.72 -2.27 -5.45
CA VAL A 50 -12.76 -3.73 -5.51
C VAL A 50 -12.96 -4.27 -4.10
N THR A 51 -14.17 -4.73 -3.80
CA THR A 51 -14.52 -5.26 -2.48
C THR A 51 -14.25 -6.75 -2.41
N GLY A 52 -13.38 -7.18 -1.49
CA GLY A 52 -13.13 -8.60 -1.22
C GLY A 52 -11.93 -8.86 -0.32
N GLU A 53 -11.67 -10.13 -0.05
CA GLU A 53 -10.60 -10.57 0.84
C GLU A 53 -9.28 -10.80 0.09
N ILE A 54 -8.15 -10.61 0.78
CA ILE A 54 -6.81 -10.93 0.23
C ILE A 54 -6.69 -12.43 -0.09
N SER A 55 -7.45 -13.27 0.62
CA SER A 55 -7.54 -14.72 0.40
C SER A 55 -8.22 -15.10 -0.93
N ASP A 56 -9.02 -14.20 -1.52
CA ASP A 56 -9.60 -14.38 -2.86
C ASP A 56 -8.56 -14.01 -3.93
N GLU A 57 -7.65 -14.95 -4.17
CA GLU A 57 -6.55 -14.77 -5.13
C GLU A 57 -7.02 -14.38 -6.53
N PRO A 58 -8.08 -14.98 -7.13
CA PRO A 58 -8.61 -14.53 -8.43
C PRO A 58 -9.04 -13.06 -8.43
N LEU A 59 -9.71 -12.61 -7.38
CA LEU A 59 -10.13 -11.21 -7.26
C LEU A 59 -8.94 -10.28 -7.04
N LEU A 60 -8.02 -10.64 -6.13
CA LEU A 60 -6.79 -9.88 -5.88
C LEU A 60 -5.94 -9.75 -7.15
N ALA A 61 -5.79 -10.83 -7.90
CA ALA A 61 -5.13 -10.83 -9.21
C ALA A 61 -5.79 -9.86 -10.18
N SER A 62 -7.14 -9.83 -10.20
CA SER A 62 -7.88 -8.91 -11.07
C SER A 62 -7.68 -7.43 -10.68
N ALA A 63 -7.54 -7.13 -9.40
CA ALA A 63 -7.26 -5.79 -8.90
C ALA A 63 -5.82 -5.34 -9.22
N MET A 64 -4.86 -6.27 -9.21
CA MET A 64 -3.46 -6.01 -9.52
C MET A 64 -3.16 -5.84 -11.02
N ARG A 65 -4.02 -6.33 -11.92
CA ARG A 65 -3.79 -6.17 -13.36
C ARG A 65 -3.69 -4.70 -13.73
N GLU A 66 -2.68 -4.40 -14.54
CA GLU A 66 -2.39 -3.05 -15.06
C GLU A 66 -2.05 -2.00 -13.99
N GLN A 67 -1.81 -2.40 -12.74
CA GLN A 67 -1.34 -1.49 -11.71
C GLN A 67 0.16 -1.26 -11.90
N ASP A 68 0.60 -0.04 -11.65
CA ASP A 68 2.04 0.28 -11.66
C ASP A 68 2.66 0.05 -10.29
N ILE A 69 1.88 0.32 -9.23
CA ILE A 69 2.34 0.33 -7.83
C ILE A 69 1.31 -0.31 -6.92
N VAL A 70 1.77 -1.04 -5.92
CA VAL A 70 0.96 -1.51 -4.78
C VAL A 70 1.40 -0.80 -3.50
N PHE A 71 0.44 -0.25 -2.76
CA PHE A 71 0.63 0.28 -1.41
C PHE A 71 -0.07 -0.63 -0.38
N LEU A 72 0.65 -0.97 0.68
CA LEU A 72 0.16 -1.81 1.77
C LEU A 72 0.74 -1.35 3.11
N ALA A 73 -0.10 -1.20 4.12
CA ALA A 73 0.32 -1.09 5.52
C ALA A 73 -0.02 -2.38 6.26
N VAL A 74 0.97 -3.01 6.90
CA VAL A 74 0.80 -4.33 7.53
C VAL A 74 0.64 -4.24 9.05
N ASN A 75 -0.11 -5.20 9.59
CA ASN A 75 -0.36 -5.35 11.03
C ASN A 75 0.10 -6.71 11.58
N GLY A 76 1.02 -7.39 10.89
CA GLY A 76 1.69 -8.62 11.36
C GLY A 76 1.24 -9.92 10.71
N ASN A 77 0.31 -9.84 9.73
CA ASN A 77 -0.12 -11.00 8.95
C ASN A 77 0.86 -11.31 7.81
N ASN A 78 1.88 -12.13 8.08
CA ASN A 78 2.88 -12.52 7.09
C ASN A 78 2.29 -13.29 5.90
N GLN A 79 1.30 -14.16 6.13
CA GLN A 79 0.68 -14.94 5.06
C GLN A 79 -0.01 -14.03 4.02
N ALA A 80 -0.68 -12.97 4.48
CA ALA A 80 -1.29 -11.99 3.57
C ALA A 80 -0.23 -11.28 2.71
N VAL A 81 0.94 -10.95 3.28
CA VAL A 81 2.05 -10.33 2.53
C VAL A 81 2.60 -11.28 1.48
N GLU A 82 2.82 -12.55 1.82
CA GLU A 82 3.25 -13.57 0.86
C GLU A 82 2.27 -13.73 -0.30
N THR A 83 0.96 -13.81 0.00
CA THR A 83 -0.09 -13.87 -1.02
C THR A 83 -0.02 -12.64 -1.94
N ILE A 84 0.10 -11.44 -1.38
CA ILE A 84 0.19 -10.19 -2.16
C ILE A 84 1.43 -10.19 -3.07
N ILE A 85 2.61 -10.54 -2.55
CA ILE A 85 3.85 -10.59 -3.35
C ILE A 85 3.74 -11.62 -4.47
N ASN A 86 3.14 -12.78 -4.21
CA ASN A 86 2.92 -13.80 -5.23
C ASN A 86 1.99 -13.32 -6.33
N GLN A 87 0.90 -12.62 -5.97
CA GLN A 87 -0.02 -12.05 -6.96
C GLN A 87 0.62 -10.91 -7.75
N MET A 88 1.45 -10.06 -7.11
CA MET A 88 2.22 -9.02 -7.79
C MET A 88 3.13 -9.61 -8.87
N LYS A 89 3.86 -10.69 -8.53
CA LYS A 89 4.71 -11.41 -9.48
C LYS A 89 3.93 -11.98 -10.66
N GLN A 90 2.78 -12.61 -10.40
CA GLN A 90 1.93 -13.16 -11.46
C GLN A 90 1.36 -12.07 -12.38
N ALA A 91 0.97 -10.93 -11.80
CA ALA A 91 0.47 -9.77 -12.53
C ALA A 91 1.58 -8.91 -13.17
N LYS A 92 2.85 -9.21 -12.89
CA LYS A 92 4.04 -8.44 -13.31
C LYS A 92 4.04 -6.99 -12.80
N VAL A 93 3.50 -6.78 -11.60
CA VAL A 93 3.60 -5.50 -10.89
C VAL A 93 4.85 -5.55 -10.02
N GLU A 94 5.81 -4.69 -10.30
CA GLU A 94 7.14 -4.78 -9.68
C GLU A 94 7.32 -3.81 -8.51
N ARG A 95 6.52 -2.74 -8.42
CA ARG A 95 6.71 -1.67 -7.43
C ARG A 95 5.83 -1.87 -6.19
N LEU A 96 6.45 -2.02 -5.03
CA LEU A 96 5.78 -2.14 -3.73
C LEU A 96 6.15 -0.98 -2.79
N ILE A 97 5.16 -0.33 -2.20
CA ILE A 97 5.33 0.56 -1.04
C ILE A 97 4.74 -0.15 0.17
N LEU A 98 5.57 -0.48 1.13
CA LEU A 98 5.19 -1.22 2.34
C LEU A 98 5.36 -0.32 3.56
N VAL A 99 4.35 -0.25 4.43
CA VAL A 99 4.50 0.32 5.77
C VAL A 99 4.61 -0.84 6.77
N LEU A 100 5.78 -0.95 7.41
CA LEU A 100 6.15 -2.05 8.30
C LEU A 100 6.74 -1.49 9.62
N PRO A 101 5.94 -1.36 10.69
CA PRO A 101 6.41 -0.89 11.99
C PRO A 101 7.30 -1.94 12.68
N ARG A 102 8.27 -1.52 13.48
CA ARG A 102 9.28 -2.42 14.07
C ARG A 102 8.75 -3.35 15.16
N GLU A 103 7.67 -2.95 15.84
CA GLU A 103 7.17 -3.63 17.03
C GLU A 103 6.01 -4.60 16.74
N ILE A 104 5.71 -4.90 15.48
CA ILE A 104 4.64 -5.84 15.13
C ILE A 104 5.12 -7.31 15.19
N SER A 105 4.19 -8.21 15.48
CA SER A 105 4.41 -9.65 15.33
C SER A 105 4.83 -9.99 13.89
N ASN A 106 5.80 -10.88 13.73
CA ASN A 106 6.35 -11.32 12.45
C ASN A 106 7.06 -10.23 11.61
N GLU A 107 7.43 -9.09 12.20
CA GLU A 107 8.13 -8.02 11.46
C GLU A 107 9.35 -8.54 10.69
N VAL A 108 10.25 -9.27 11.36
CA VAL A 108 11.46 -9.84 10.74
C VAL A 108 11.13 -10.76 9.57
N ALA A 109 10.14 -11.64 9.74
CA ALA A 109 9.74 -12.58 8.69
C ALA A 109 9.12 -11.86 7.48
N ILE A 110 8.33 -10.81 7.73
CA ILE A 110 7.76 -9.97 6.67
C ILE A 110 8.88 -9.22 5.94
N ASN A 111 9.84 -8.65 6.68
CA ASN A 111 10.98 -7.96 6.10
C ASN A 111 11.77 -8.89 5.18
N ASP A 112 12.16 -10.07 5.68
CA ASP A 112 12.90 -11.08 4.91
C ASP A 112 12.13 -11.49 3.66
N THR A 113 10.80 -11.67 3.77
CA THR A 113 9.94 -12.03 2.63
C THR A 113 9.96 -10.96 1.55
N VAL A 114 9.91 -9.68 1.93
CA VAL A 114 9.90 -8.54 1.02
C VAL A 114 11.28 -8.32 0.39
N GLU A 115 12.35 -8.36 1.18
CA GLU A 115 13.72 -8.18 0.68
C GLU A 115 14.13 -9.29 -0.31
N ASN A 116 13.71 -10.53 -0.05
CA ASN A 116 13.96 -11.67 -0.93
C ASN A 116 12.93 -11.83 -2.06
N SER A 117 11.96 -10.91 -2.18
CA SER A 117 10.90 -11.02 -3.18
C SER A 117 11.39 -10.79 -4.60
N GLY A 118 12.45 -9.99 -4.79
CA GLY A 118 12.88 -9.49 -6.10
C GLY A 118 12.01 -8.35 -6.65
N LEU A 119 11.10 -7.79 -5.84
CA LEU A 119 10.33 -6.59 -6.17
C LEU A 119 11.14 -5.31 -5.94
N ASN A 120 10.79 -4.25 -6.66
CA ASN A 120 11.25 -2.90 -6.41
C ASN A 120 10.45 -2.32 -5.23
N TYR A 121 10.86 -2.64 -4.00
CA TYR A 121 10.14 -2.23 -2.80
C TYR A 121 10.66 -0.89 -2.24
N THR A 122 9.84 -0.23 -1.42
CA THR A 122 10.28 0.72 -0.40
C THR A 122 9.57 0.36 0.88
N ILE A 123 10.30 0.26 1.98
CA ILE A 123 9.71 -0.01 3.29
C ILE A 123 9.76 1.27 4.13
N LEU A 124 8.61 1.69 4.62
CA LEU A 124 8.44 2.82 5.53
C LEU A 124 8.20 2.27 6.94
N ARG A 125 9.07 2.65 7.88
CA ARG A 125 9.13 2.12 9.24
C ARG A 125 8.75 3.20 10.24
N PRO A 126 7.46 3.38 10.55
CA PRO A 126 7.05 4.31 11.59
C PRO A 126 7.43 3.80 12.97
N ASP A 127 7.93 4.70 13.80
CA ASP A 127 8.24 4.47 15.23
C ASP A 127 6.99 4.55 16.13
N TRP A 128 5.79 4.43 15.53
CA TRP A 128 4.52 4.54 16.22
C TRP A 128 3.55 3.42 15.83
N LEU A 129 2.78 2.98 16.84
CA LEU A 129 1.64 2.07 16.70
C LEU A 129 0.47 2.54 17.58
N PRO A 130 -0.79 2.25 17.20
CA PRO A 130 -1.23 1.59 15.95
C PRO A 130 -1.16 2.52 14.73
N LEU A 131 -1.26 1.97 13.52
CA LEU A 131 -1.24 2.69 12.21
C LEU A 131 -2.60 3.31 11.82
N ASP A 132 -3.43 3.62 12.79
CA ASP A 132 -4.80 4.11 12.56
C ASP A 132 -4.95 5.61 12.92
N VAL A 133 -6.18 6.02 13.25
CA VAL A 133 -6.50 7.40 13.64
C VAL A 133 -5.76 7.84 14.91
N ALA A 134 -5.30 6.90 15.74
CA ALA A 134 -4.49 7.18 16.92
C ALA A 134 -3.01 7.45 16.59
N SER A 135 -2.55 7.19 15.36
CA SER A 135 -1.22 7.63 14.95
C SER A 135 -1.08 9.16 15.01
N PRO A 136 0.11 9.70 15.27
CA PRO A 136 0.37 11.12 15.09
C PRO A 136 0.05 11.56 13.65
N GLU A 137 -0.57 12.72 13.51
CA GLU A 137 -0.89 13.29 12.19
C GLU A 137 0.36 13.46 11.32
N GLU A 138 1.45 13.91 11.93
CA GLU A 138 2.75 14.09 11.29
C GLU A 138 3.28 12.79 10.66
N VAL A 139 3.19 11.66 11.39
CA VAL A 139 3.61 10.34 10.88
C VAL A 139 2.76 9.94 9.66
N ARG A 140 1.43 10.08 9.75
CA ARG A 140 0.55 9.78 8.61
C ARG A 140 0.84 10.69 7.41
N HIS A 141 1.10 11.96 7.67
CA HIS A 141 1.40 12.95 6.65
C HIS A 141 2.74 12.66 5.95
N GLN A 142 3.79 12.36 6.69
CA GLN A 142 5.09 11.99 6.12
C GLN A 142 5.00 10.74 5.24
N ILE A 143 4.30 9.70 5.70
CA ILE A 143 4.06 8.47 4.90
C ILE A 143 3.30 8.82 3.61
N ALA A 144 2.23 9.61 3.71
CA ALA A 144 1.44 10.01 2.55
C ALA A 144 2.27 10.83 1.54
N GLN A 145 3.12 11.75 2.01
CA GLN A 145 4.01 12.52 1.15
C GLN A 145 5.05 11.64 0.45
N ILE A 146 5.70 10.71 1.16
CA ILE A 146 6.70 9.81 0.57
C ILE A 146 6.02 8.90 -0.46
N ALA A 147 4.88 8.31 -0.12
CA ALA A 147 4.10 7.50 -1.05
C ALA A 147 3.73 8.31 -2.31
N THR A 148 3.30 9.57 -2.14
CA THR A 148 2.97 10.47 -3.26
C THR A 148 4.20 10.72 -4.16
N ARG A 149 5.39 10.95 -3.59
CA ARG A 149 6.62 11.11 -4.37
C ARG A 149 7.01 9.85 -5.15
N ILE A 150 6.73 8.67 -4.59
CA ILE A 150 6.95 7.38 -5.28
C ILE A 150 5.91 7.19 -6.39
N VAL A 151 4.65 7.58 -6.19
CA VAL A 151 3.61 7.51 -7.22
C VAL A 151 3.91 8.46 -8.38
N GLN A 152 4.47 9.62 -8.08
CA GLN A 152 4.92 10.60 -9.07
C GLN A 152 6.11 10.08 -9.89
N ASP A 153 7.10 9.48 -9.24
CA ASP A 153 8.24 8.83 -9.89
C ASP A 153 8.58 7.50 -9.21
N PRO A 154 8.17 6.36 -9.82
CA PRO A 154 8.39 5.02 -9.26
C PRO A 154 9.86 4.63 -9.09
N GLN A 155 10.81 5.39 -9.63
CA GLN A 155 12.25 5.17 -9.44
C GLN A 155 12.75 5.65 -8.07
N ASN A 156 11.99 6.49 -7.37
CA ASN A 156 12.37 6.98 -6.06
C ASN A 156 12.38 5.86 -5.00
N TYR A 157 13.41 5.86 -4.16
CA TYR A 157 13.56 5.02 -2.96
C TYR A 157 13.49 3.51 -3.21
N GLN A 158 13.87 3.04 -4.40
CA GLN A 158 13.86 1.61 -4.71
C GLN A 158 14.85 0.84 -3.84
N THR A 159 14.40 -0.29 -3.30
CA THR A 159 15.17 -1.15 -2.39
C THR A 159 15.65 -0.44 -1.12
N GLU A 160 14.94 0.61 -0.71
CA GLU A 160 15.23 1.35 0.52
C GLU A 160 14.28 0.99 1.66
N SER A 161 14.82 1.08 2.88
CA SER A 161 14.08 0.98 4.14
C SER A 161 14.31 2.27 4.93
N MET A 162 13.23 2.98 5.24
CA MET A 162 13.28 4.34 5.79
C MET A 162 12.53 4.40 7.13
N GLU A 163 13.15 5.02 8.13
CA GLU A 163 12.54 5.32 9.42
C GLU A 163 11.63 6.55 9.33
N ILE A 164 10.45 6.51 9.97
CA ILE A 164 9.47 7.60 10.00
C ILE A 164 9.20 7.97 11.48
N ASN A 165 9.42 9.24 11.83
CA ASN A 165 9.32 9.77 13.18
C ASN A 165 8.27 10.88 13.28
#